data_AF-N6Z215-F1
#
_entry.id   AF-N6Z215-F1
#
_cell.length_a   1.000
_cell.length_b   1.000
_cell.length_c   1.000
_cell.angle_alpha   90.00
_cell.angle_beta   90.00
_cell.angle_gamma   90.00
#
_symmetry.space_group_name_H-M   'P 1'
#
loop_
_entity.id
_entity.type
_entity.pdbx_description
1 polymer ?
#
loop_
_entity_poly.entity_id
_entity_poly.type
_entity_poly.pdbx_seq_one_letter_code
_entity_poly.pdbx_strand_id
1 'polypeptide(L)'
;MNDKVKPTARAAASAPSPRRRFLKDAAGVAGGAGLLALGAGMYAKQASALPATAIRPPGALAEDDFLAACVRCGLCVRDCPYDTLKLAKLGDGVATGTPYFEARAIPCEMCEDIPCVVACPSGALDRGLTDIGKAKMGLAVLIDQENCLNFLGLRCDVCYRVCPVIDKAITLERMHNPRSDRHAMLLPTVHSEHCTGCGKCEKSCVLPGESAIKVLPIKLAQGSKAEHYLRGWEEKDAAGESLIGDQVELPVRGLEDKAYGDTRVAPGEGPQVPDYKPAQLPGGGLDSGWKP
;
A
#
# COMPACT_ATOMS: atom_id res chain seq x y z
N MET A 1 -5.73 -95.17 -7.29
CA MET A 1 -5.11 -93.98 -7.92
C MET A 1 -4.15 -93.35 -6.91
N ASN A 2 -2.85 -93.39 -7.21
CA ASN A 2 -1.79 -92.74 -6.41
C ASN A 2 -1.58 -91.33 -6.97
N ASP A 3 -1.96 -90.29 -6.23
CA ASP A 3 -1.53 -88.93 -6.52
C ASP A 3 -0.42 -88.51 -5.56
N LYS A 4 0.82 -88.56 -6.07
CA LYS A 4 1.99 -87.98 -5.42
C LYS A 4 1.94 -86.46 -5.58
N VAL A 5 1.69 -85.74 -4.49
CA VAL A 5 1.91 -84.29 -4.44
C VAL A 5 3.41 -84.03 -4.41
N LYS A 6 3.93 -83.42 -5.47
CA LYS A 6 5.33 -83.00 -5.63
C LYS A 6 5.54 -81.68 -4.86
N PRO A 7 6.57 -81.55 -3.99
CA PRO A 7 6.85 -80.27 -3.36
C PRO A 7 7.47 -79.34 -4.39
N THR A 8 6.83 -78.19 -4.64
CA THR A 8 7.41 -77.12 -5.45
C THR A 8 8.46 -76.40 -4.59
N ALA A 9 9.73 -76.56 -4.96
CA ALA A 9 10.82 -75.80 -4.38
C ALA A 9 10.58 -74.29 -4.65
N ARG A 10 10.35 -73.51 -3.59
CA ARG A 10 10.44 -72.06 -3.66
C ARG A 10 11.88 -71.71 -4.00
N ALA A 11 12.11 -71.14 -5.20
CA ALA A 11 13.38 -70.55 -5.56
C ALA A 11 13.76 -69.51 -4.50
N ALA A 12 14.86 -69.74 -3.79
CA ALA A 12 15.43 -68.75 -2.88
C ALA A 12 15.88 -67.55 -3.73
N ALA A 13 15.24 -66.40 -3.53
CA ALA A 13 15.65 -65.15 -4.18
C ALA A 13 17.12 -64.87 -3.84
N SER A 14 17.96 -64.71 -4.87
CA SER A 14 19.37 -64.38 -4.69
C SER A 14 19.51 -63.03 -3.97
N ALA A 15 20.35 -63.00 -2.93
CA ALA A 15 20.62 -61.78 -2.19
C ALA A 15 21.20 -60.71 -3.15
N PRO A 16 20.71 -59.46 -3.11
CA PRO A 16 21.18 -58.42 -4.02
C PRO A 16 22.67 -58.14 -3.81
N SER A 17 23.39 -57.87 -4.91
CA SER A 17 24.82 -57.55 -4.84
C SER A 17 25.08 -56.33 -3.92
N PRO A 18 26.21 -56.29 -3.20
CA PRO A 18 26.52 -55.21 -2.26
C PRO A 18 26.47 -53.82 -2.89
N ARG A 19 26.85 -53.70 -4.18
CA ARG A 19 26.73 -52.46 -4.97
C ARG A 19 25.27 -52.04 -5.18
N ARG A 20 24.37 -52.99 -5.47
CA ARG A 20 22.94 -52.72 -5.66
C ARG A 20 22.25 -52.35 -4.34
N ARG A 21 22.69 -52.95 -3.23
CA ARG A 21 22.21 -52.59 -1.88
C ARG A 21 22.65 -51.17 -1.51
N PHE A 22 23.94 -50.84 -1.68
CA PHE A 22 24.45 -49.50 -1.46
C PHE A 22 23.74 -48.42 -2.29
N LEU A 23 23.51 -48.65 -3.59
CA LEU A 23 22.80 -47.68 -4.44
C LEU A 23 21.34 -47.47 -4.01
N LYS A 24 20.65 -48.53 -3.55
CA LYS A 24 19.28 -48.42 -3.05
C LYS A 24 19.21 -47.67 -1.71
N ASP A 25 20.15 -47.97 -0.82
CA ASP A 25 20.22 -47.32 0.49
C ASP A 25 20.59 -45.84 0.32
N ALA A 26 21.56 -45.53 -0.55
CA ALA A 26 21.93 -44.15 -0.90
C ALA A 26 20.78 -43.38 -1.57
N ALA A 27 20.05 -44.00 -2.50
CA ALA A 27 18.87 -43.40 -3.12
C ALA A 27 17.74 -43.16 -2.11
N GLY A 28 17.53 -44.09 -1.18
CA GLY A 28 16.55 -43.95 -0.09
C GLY A 28 16.89 -42.79 0.86
N VAL A 29 18.16 -42.68 1.26
CA VAL A 29 18.64 -41.59 2.11
C VAL A 29 18.57 -40.25 1.37
N ALA A 30 19.02 -40.17 0.12
CA ALA A 30 18.96 -38.96 -0.68
C ALA A 30 17.51 -38.51 -0.94
N GLY A 31 16.61 -39.45 -1.25
CA GLY A 31 15.19 -39.16 -1.42
C GLY A 31 14.52 -38.70 -0.13
N GLY A 32 14.81 -39.36 1.00
CA GLY A 32 14.31 -38.96 2.32
C GLY A 32 14.81 -37.59 2.76
N ALA A 33 16.12 -37.32 2.60
CA ALA A 33 16.71 -36.02 2.89
C ALA A 33 16.13 -34.91 1.98
N GLY A 34 15.90 -35.22 0.70
CA GLY A 34 15.26 -34.31 -0.25
C GLY A 34 13.83 -33.92 0.16
N LEU A 35 13.00 -34.90 0.53
CA LEU A 35 11.63 -34.64 1.01
C LEU A 35 11.61 -33.85 2.32
N LEU A 36 12.52 -34.15 3.26
CA LEU A 36 12.64 -33.41 4.50
C LEU A 36 13.11 -31.97 4.26
N ALA A 37 14.10 -31.77 3.40
CA ALA A 37 14.58 -30.43 3.03
C ALA A 37 13.49 -29.60 2.35
N LEU A 38 12.71 -30.21 1.44
CA LEU A 38 11.57 -29.56 0.81
C LEU A 38 10.48 -29.21 1.84
N GLY A 39 10.12 -30.15 2.72
CA GLY A 39 9.14 -29.90 3.78
C GLY A 39 9.55 -28.77 4.73
N ALA A 40 10.81 -28.80 5.18
CA ALA A 40 11.38 -27.75 6.02
C ALA A 40 11.44 -26.39 5.30
N GLY A 41 11.83 -26.38 4.01
CA GLY A 41 11.86 -25.17 3.19
C GLY A 41 10.48 -24.54 2.97
N MET A 42 9.45 -25.36 2.70
CA MET A 42 8.07 -24.89 2.57
C MET A 42 7.55 -24.34 3.90
N TYR A 43 7.83 -25.02 5.02
CA TYR A 43 7.45 -24.55 6.34
C TYR A 43 8.12 -23.21 6.70
N ALA A 44 9.42 -23.08 6.42
CA ALA A 44 10.16 -21.85 6.67
C ALA A 44 9.58 -20.67 5.88
N LYS A 45 9.23 -20.86 4.60
CA LYS A 45 8.58 -19.82 3.80
C LYS A 45 7.21 -19.43 4.34
N GLN A 46 6.40 -20.40 4.77
CA GLN A 46 5.09 -20.12 5.35
C GLN A 46 5.20 -19.37 6.69
N ALA A 47 6.24 -19.66 7.49
CA ALA A 47 6.42 -19.08 8.81
C ALA A 47 6.70 -17.56 8.80
N SER A 48 7.18 -17.02 7.68
CA SER A 48 7.48 -15.59 7.51
C SER A 48 6.60 -14.90 6.47
N ALA A 49 5.52 -15.56 6.02
CA ALA A 49 4.68 -15.00 4.97
C ALA A 49 3.72 -13.94 5.53
N LEU A 50 3.62 -12.81 4.83
CA LEU A 50 2.59 -11.80 5.07
C LEU A 50 2.12 -11.27 3.69
N PRO A 51 0.89 -11.57 3.25
CA PRO A 51 0.34 -11.05 2.01
C PRO A 51 0.02 -9.57 2.17
N ALA A 52 -0.03 -8.85 1.04
CA ALA A 52 -0.25 -7.40 1.01
C ALA A 52 -1.60 -6.95 1.61
N THR A 53 -2.57 -7.85 1.70
CA THR A 53 -3.91 -7.58 2.26
C THR A 53 -4.01 -7.83 3.76
N ALA A 54 -3.03 -8.51 4.37
CA ALA A 54 -3.02 -8.82 5.79
C ALA A 54 -2.31 -7.72 6.58
N ILE A 55 -3.04 -7.09 7.48
CA ILE A 55 -2.55 -5.99 8.31
C ILE A 55 -2.41 -6.47 9.75
N ARG A 56 -1.32 -6.06 10.42
CA ARG A 56 -1.05 -6.43 11.81
C ARG A 56 -1.87 -5.57 12.78
N PRO A 57 -2.18 -6.08 14.00
CA PRO A 57 -2.85 -5.31 15.04
C PRO A 57 -2.13 -3.99 15.38
N PRO A 58 -2.80 -3.03 16.04
CA PRO A 58 -2.15 -1.81 16.51
C PRO A 58 -1.02 -2.15 17.49
N GLY A 59 0.06 -1.36 17.41
CA GLY A 59 1.25 -1.54 18.24
C GLY A 59 2.15 -2.70 17.80
N ALA A 60 1.87 -3.40 16.71
CA ALA A 60 2.78 -4.45 16.23
C ALA A 60 4.19 -3.89 15.95
N LEU A 61 5.20 -4.60 16.43
CA LEU A 61 6.59 -4.32 16.09
C LEU A 61 6.84 -4.51 14.58
N ALA A 62 8.04 -4.16 14.12
CA ALA A 62 8.48 -4.51 12.78
C ALA A 62 8.32 -6.02 12.54
N GLU A 63 7.91 -6.42 11.33
CA GLU A 63 7.44 -7.78 11.06
C GLU A 63 8.37 -8.89 11.59
N ASP A 64 9.68 -8.76 11.41
CA ASP A 64 10.65 -9.77 11.87
C ASP A 64 10.70 -9.86 13.42
N ASP A 65 10.69 -8.71 14.10
CA ASP A 65 10.66 -8.62 15.57
C ASP A 65 9.32 -9.10 16.14
N PHE A 66 8.22 -8.77 15.45
CA PHE A 66 6.88 -9.24 15.77
C PHE A 66 6.80 -10.76 15.70
N LEU A 67 7.30 -11.38 14.62
CA LEU A 67 7.31 -12.84 14.45
C LEU A 67 8.19 -13.52 15.50
N ALA A 68 9.30 -12.90 15.90
CA ALA A 68 10.17 -13.41 16.96
C ALA A 68 9.52 -13.33 18.34
N ALA A 69 8.81 -12.25 18.65
CA ALA A 69 8.18 -12.02 19.95
C ALA A 69 6.80 -12.68 20.10
N CYS A 70 6.09 -12.96 19.00
CA CYS A 70 4.73 -13.47 19.05
C CYS A 70 4.69 -14.95 19.50
N VAL A 71 4.18 -15.20 20.70
CA VAL A 71 3.97 -16.56 21.24
C VAL A 71 2.69 -17.23 20.75
N ARG A 72 1.96 -16.62 19.80
CA ARG A 72 0.74 -17.18 19.16
C ARG A 72 -0.36 -17.58 20.15
N CYS A 73 -0.50 -16.83 21.26
CA CYS A 73 -1.44 -17.13 22.33
C CYS A 73 -2.91 -16.78 22.02
N GLY A 74 -3.16 -15.93 21.01
CA GLY A 74 -4.52 -15.53 20.62
C GLY A 74 -5.24 -14.56 21.57
N LEU A 75 -4.58 -14.08 22.63
CA LEU A 75 -5.19 -13.18 23.62
C LEU A 75 -5.65 -11.85 23.00
N CYS A 76 -4.86 -11.28 22.08
CA CYS A 76 -5.22 -10.08 21.34
C CYS A 76 -6.48 -10.25 20.46
N VAL A 77 -6.72 -11.46 19.92
CA VAL A 77 -7.90 -11.76 19.12
C VAL A 77 -9.12 -11.88 20.01
N ARG A 78 -8.99 -12.60 21.14
CA ARG A 78 -10.07 -12.77 22.12
C ARG A 78 -10.52 -11.43 22.72
N ASP A 79 -9.58 -10.54 23.01
CA ASP A 79 -9.87 -9.26 23.67
C ASP A 79 -10.20 -8.14 22.65
N CYS A 80 -10.27 -8.45 21.36
CA CYS A 80 -10.75 -7.53 20.34
C CYS A 80 -12.29 -7.50 20.34
N PRO A 81 -12.95 -6.37 20.69
CA PRO A 81 -14.41 -6.34 20.85
C PRO A 81 -15.20 -6.36 19.54
N TYR A 82 -14.53 -6.19 18.39
CA TYR A 82 -15.16 -6.02 17.07
C TYR A 82 -14.88 -7.17 16.10
N ASP A 83 -14.29 -8.27 16.57
CA ASP A 83 -13.89 -9.42 15.73
C ASP A 83 -13.03 -9.02 14.52
N THR A 84 -12.33 -7.89 14.60
CA THR A 84 -11.42 -7.39 13.56
C THR A 84 -10.26 -8.37 13.35
N LEU A 85 -9.67 -8.84 14.46
CA LEU A 85 -8.49 -9.68 14.42
C LEU A 85 -8.87 -11.15 14.29
N LYS A 86 -8.11 -11.89 13.50
CA LYS A 86 -8.18 -13.35 13.39
C LYS A 86 -6.80 -13.97 13.42
N LEU A 87 -6.72 -15.23 13.85
CA LEU A 87 -5.49 -16.01 13.77
C LEU A 87 -5.33 -16.64 12.40
N ALA A 88 -4.13 -16.50 11.83
CA ALA A 88 -3.74 -17.16 10.59
C ALA A 88 -3.83 -18.69 10.72
N LYS A 89 -4.59 -19.29 9.82
CA LYS A 89 -4.68 -20.74 9.66
C LYS A 89 -3.64 -21.21 8.64
N LEU A 90 -3.35 -22.51 8.66
CA LEU A 90 -2.50 -23.11 7.65
C LEU A 90 -3.15 -22.93 6.27
N GLY A 91 -2.42 -22.31 5.33
CA GLY A 91 -2.90 -22.04 3.98
C GLY A 91 -3.34 -20.59 3.73
N ASP A 92 -3.48 -19.76 4.77
CA ASP A 92 -3.89 -18.34 4.61
C ASP A 92 -2.79 -17.45 3.98
N GLY A 93 -1.61 -17.99 3.69
CA GLY A 93 -0.46 -17.22 3.20
C GLY A 93 0.13 -16.23 4.22
N VAL A 94 -0.41 -16.22 5.45
CA VAL A 94 0.13 -15.50 6.61
C VAL A 94 0.85 -16.49 7.53
N ALA A 95 1.87 -16.03 8.25
CA ALA A 95 2.55 -16.78 9.29
C ALA A 95 1.54 -17.44 10.26
N THR A 96 1.45 -18.77 10.23
CA THR A 96 0.41 -19.52 10.97
C THR A 96 0.41 -19.18 12.46
N GLY A 97 -0.79 -19.00 13.03
CA GLY A 97 -1.02 -18.68 14.43
C GLY A 97 -0.72 -17.23 14.82
N THR A 98 -0.36 -16.37 13.87
CA THR A 98 -0.17 -14.94 14.14
C THR A 98 -1.48 -14.16 13.88
N PRO A 99 -1.76 -13.10 14.65
CA PRO A 99 -2.94 -12.26 14.45
C PRO A 99 -2.77 -11.32 13.25
N TYR A 100 -3.85 -11.16 12.49
CA TYR A 100 -3.96 -10.18 11.40
C TYR A 100 -5.43 -9.79 11.19
N PHE A 101 -5.66 -8.74 10.41
CA PHE A 101 -6.97 -8.39 9.88
C PHE A 101 -6.88 -8.00 8.41
N GLU A 102 -8.04 -7.99 7.74
CA GLU A 102 -8.18 -7.51 6.37
C GLU A 102 -9.09 -6.28 6.38
N ALA A 103 -8.53 -5.14 5.99
CA ALA A 103 -9.19 -3.84 6.09
C ALA A 103 -10.53 -3.76 5.35
N ARG A 104 -10.66 -4.38 4.16
CA ARG A 104 -11.92 -4.46 3.40
C ARG A 104 -13.00 -5.30 4.09
N ALA A 105 -12.61 -6.30 4.89
CA ALA A 105 -13.54 -7.19 5.57
C ALA A 105 -14.10 -6.54 6.84
N ILE A 106 -13.24 -6.38 7.85
CA ILE A 106 -13.56 -5.75 9.14
C ILE A 106 -12.35 -4.88 9.52
N PRO A 107 -12.45 -3.54 9.45
CA PRO A 107 -11.34 -2.65 9.79
C PRO A 107 -11.12 -2.58 11.30
N CYS A 108 -10.01 -1.95 11.70
CA CYS A 108 -9.78 -1.59 13.10
C CYS A 108 -10.68 -0.42 13.50
N GLU A 109 -11.43 -0.62 14.58
CA GLU A 109 -12.34 0.39 15.13
C GLU A 109 -11.65 1.48 15.96
N MET A 110 -10.33 1.41 16.13
CA MET A 110 -9.52 2.39 16.87
C MET A 110 -9.99 2.62 18.32
N CYS A 111 -10.14 1.52 19.07
CA CYS A 111 -10.51 1.55 20.49
C CYS A 111 -9.52 2.41 21.31
N GLU A 112 -10.04 3.29 22.18
CA GLU A 112 -9.22 4.21 23.00
C GLU A 112 -8.32 3.50 24.02
N ASP A 113 -8.81 2.38 24.57
CA ASP A 113 -8.15 1.56 25.59
C ASP A 113 -7.22 0.48 25.02
N ILE A 114 -7.23 0.31 23.69
CA ILE A 114 -6.36 -0.61 22.93
C ILE A 114 -6.24 -2.01 23.58
N PRO A 115 -7.36 -2.72 23.81
CA PRO A 115 -7.39 -3.93 24.64
C PRO A 115 -6.50 -5.05 24.07
N CYS A 116 -6.38 -5.10 22.75
CA CYS A 116 -5.51 -6.06 22.06
C CYS A 116 -4.02 -5.91 22.43
N VAL A 117 -3.53 -4.68 22.65
CA VAL A 117 -2.14 -4.41 23.08
C VAL A 117 -1.97 -4.76 24.55
N VAL A 118 -2.92 -4.35 25.40
CA VAL A 118 -2.91 -4.64 26.85
C VAL A 118 -2.89 -6.15 27.13
N ALA A 119 -3.63 -6.91 26.32
CA ALA A 119 -3.71 -8.36 26.40
C ALA A 119 -2.43 -9.10 25.99
N CYS A 120 -1.49 -8.44 25.29
CA CYS A 120 -0.29 -9.09 24.77
C CYS A 120 0.74 -9.35 25.88
N PRO A 121 1.04 -10.61 26.23
CA PRO A 121 1.95 -10.92 27.33
C PRO A 121 3.42 -10.88 26.89
N SER A 122 3.70 -11.11 25.60
CA SER A 122 5.05 -11.30 25.09
C SER A 122 5.72 -10.02 24.60
N GLY A 123 4.99 -8.90 24.54
CA GLY A 123 5.51 -7.64 23.99
C GLY A 123 5.63 -7.63 22.46
N ALA A 124 5.01 -8.59 21.76
CA ALA A 124 4.91 -8.53 20.29
C ALA A 124 4.10 -7.32 19.81
N LEU A 125 3.19 -6.84 20.65
CA LEU A 125 2.55 -5.55 20.51
C LEU A 125 3.15 -4.61 21.57
N ASP A 126 3.60 -3.43 21.14
CA ASP A 126 4.21 -2.41 21.97
C ASP A 126 3.21 -1.84 22.98
N ARG A 127 3.43 -2.16 24.26
CA ARG A 127 2.62 -1.69 25.39
C ARG A 127 2.82 -0.21 25.70
N GLY A 128 3.85 0.42 25.13
CA GLY A 128 4.05 1.87 25.16
C GLY A 128 3.06 2.64 24.29
N LEU A 129 2.32 1.96 23.41
CA LEU A 129 1.25 2.57 22.63
C LEU A 129 0.05 2.87 23.53
N THR A 130 -0.06 4.11 23.99
CA THR A 130 -1.20 4.59 24.80
C THR A 130 -2.21 5.42 24.01
N ASP A 131 -1.83 5.89 22.81
CA ASP A 131 -2.67 6.69 21.93
C ASP A 131 -2.84 5.95 20.60
N ILE A 132 -4.05 5.48 20.33
CA ILE A 132 -4.39 4.72 19.13
C ILE A 132 -4.16 5.51 17.84
N GLY A 133 -4.20 6.84 17.89
CA GLY A 133 -3.89 7.73 16.78
C GLY A 133 -2.42 7.68 16.33
N LYS A 134 -1.53 7.15 17.18
CA LYS A 134 -0.10 6.95 16.88
C LYS A 134 0.21 5.56 16.35
N ALA A 135 -0.77 4.65 16.31
CA ALA A 135 -0.57 3.31 15.80
C ALA A 135 -0.15 3.33 14.33
N LYS A 136 0.74 2.40 13.95
CA LYS A 136 1.23 2.23 12.59
C LYS A 136 0.97 0.79 12.11
N MET A 137 -0.29 0.47 11.88
CA MET A 137 -0.72 -0.86 11.41
C MET A 137 -0.39 -1.06 9.92
N GLY A 138 -0.58 -0.01 9.13
CA GLY A 138 -0.38 0.01 7.68
C GLY A 138 -0.48 1.42 7.13
N LEU A 139 -0.50 1.55 5.81
CA LEU A 139 -0.66 2.83 5.12
C LEU A 139 -1.77 2.71 4.07
N ALA A 140 -2.74 3.62 4.12
CA ALA A 140 -3.75 3.74 3.08
C ALA A 140 -3.14 4.39 1.82
N VAL A 141 -3.39 3.79 0.66
CA VAL A 141 -2.91 4.28 -0.63
C VAL A 141 -4.07 4.27 -1.60
N LEU A 142 -4.25 5.37 -2.33
CA LEU A 142 -5.16 5.41 -3.46
C LEU A 142 -4.48 4.73 -4.65
N ILE A 143 -4.79 3.46 -4.85
CA ILE A 143 -4.15 2.61 -5.87
C ILE A 143 -4.83 2.78 -7.23
N ASP A 144 -6.14 3.00 -7.24
CA ASP A 144 -6.93 3.08 -8.46
C ASP A 144 -7.52 4.48 -8.64
N GLN A 145 -6.76 5.34 -9.35
CA GLN A 145 -7.22 6.67 -9.72
C GLN A 145 -8.23 6.64 -10.87
N GLU A 146 -8.24 5.59 -11.69
CA GLU A 146 -9.11 5.51 -12.87
C GLU A 146 -10.56 5.21 -12.48
N ASN A 147 -10.78 4.39 -11.45
CA ASN A 147 -12.12 4.06 -10.95
C ASN A 147 -12.55 4.87 -9.73
N CYS A 148 -11.67 5.67 -9.13
CA CYS A 148 -12.03 6.53 -8.01
C CYS A 148 -13.07 7.58 -8.45
N LEU A 149 -14.23 7.61 -7.78
CA LEU A 149 -15.33 8.53 -8.12
C LEU A 149 -14.90 10.01 -8.12
N ASN A 150 -13.98 10.42 -7.23
CA ASN A 150 -13.46 11.80 -7.21
C ASN A 150 -12.60 12.14 -8.44
N PHE A 151 -11.81 11.19 -8.94
CA PHE A 151 -11.02 11.36 -10.17
C PHE A 151 -11.90 11.32 -11.43
N LEU A 152 -13.06 10.67 -11.34
CA LEU A 152 -14.11 10.74 -12.36
C LEU A 152 -14.91 12.06 -12.31
N GLY A 153 -14.66 12.92 -11.31
CA GLY A 153 -15.33 14.22 -11.15
C GLY A 153 -16.66 14.16 -10.38
N LEU A 154 -17.00 13.01 -9.79
CA LEU A 154 -18.13 12.88 -8.89
C LEU A 154 -17.73 13.29 -7.47
N ARG A 155 -18.66 13.90 -6.72
CA ARG A 155 -18.40 14.28 -5.33
C ARG A 155 -18.56 13.07 -4.41
N CYS A 156 -17.44 12.49 -3.98
CA CYS A 156 -17.40 11.40 -2.99
C CYS A 156 -16.45 11.77 -1.85
N ASP A 157 -16.94 11.89 -0.63
CA ASP A 157 -16.11 12.23 0.55
C ASP A 157 -16.16 11.13 1.62
N VAL A 158 -16.60 9.92 1.25
CA VAL A 158 -16.82 8.80 2.19
C VAL A 158 -15.52 8.37 2.89
N CYS A 159 -14.44 8.16 2.14
CA CYS A 159 -13.15 7.76 2.70
C CYS A 159 -12.54 8.84 3.63
N TYR A 160 -12.81 10.12 3.32
CA TYR A 160 -12.37 11.25 4.11
C TYR A 160 -13.19 11.37 5.41
N ARG A 161 -14.52 11.30 5.33
CA ARG A 161 -15.41 11.45 6.50
C ARG A 161 -15.35 10.30 7.49
N VAL A 162 -15.06 9.07 7.02
CA VAL A 162 -14.94 7.91 7.92
C VAL A 162 -13.58 7.84 8.61
N CYS A 163 -12.61 8.65 8.19
CA CYS A 163 -11.28 8.62 8.78
C CYS A 163 -11.33 9.19 10.21
N PRO A 164 -10.88 8.43 11.23
CA PRO A 164 -10.83 8.94 12.61
C PRO A 164 -9.81 10.07 12.80
N VAL A 165 -8.84 10.16 11.88
CA VAL A 165 -7.77 11.17 11.88
C VAL A 165 -7.95 12.11 10.68
N ILE A 166 -9.19 12.55 10.46
CA ILE A 166 -9.59 13.47 9.38
C ILE A 166 -8.75 14.76 9.40
N ASP A 167 -8.56 15.36 8.22
CA ASP A 167 -7.74 16.56 7.98
C ASP A 167 -6.24 16.44 8.25
N LYS A 168 -5.79 15.35 8.88
CA LYS A 168 -4.37 15.05 9.07
C LYS A 168 -3.94 13.82 8.28
N ALA A 169 -4.59 12.68 8.47
CA ALA A 169 -4.26 11.44 7.76
C ALA A 169 -4.78 11.41 6.31
N ILE A 170 -5.90 12.09 6.06
CA ILE A 170 -6.48 12.21 4.73
C ILE A 170 -7.04 13.62 4.54
N THR A 171 -6.78 14.18 3.37
CA THR A 171 -7.27 15.50 2.95
C THR A 171 -7.92 15.40 1.59
N LEU A 172 -8.76 16.38 1.24
CA LEU A 172 -9.37 16.48 -0.09
C LEU A 172 -8.74 17.66 -0.82
N GLU A 173 -7.82 17.38 -1.73
CA GLU A 173 -7.17 18.40 -2.54
C GLU A 173 -8.06 18.84 -3.70
N ARG A 174 -8.18 20.15 -3.86
CA ARG A 174 -9.00 20.75 -4.91
C ARG A 174 -8.18 20.85 -6.18
N MET A 175 -8.66 20.21 -7.24
CA MET A 175 -8.11 20.34 -8.59
C MET A 175 -9.18 20.78 -9.57
N HIS A 176 -8.80 21.57 -10.57
CA HIS A 176 -9.70 21.93 -11.67
C HIS A 176 -10.04 20.68 -12.49
N ASN A 177 -11.32 20.48 -12.82
CA ASN A 177 -11.72 19.38 -13.69
C ASN A 177 -11.39 19.69 -15.15
N PRO A 178 -10.45 18.98 -15.80
CA PRO A 178 -10.10 19.27 -17.19
C PRO A 178 -11.24 19.02 -18.18
N ARG A 179 -12.27 18.26 -17.77
CA ARG A 179 -13.45 17.97 -18.59
C ARG A 179 -14.57 18.99 -18.45
N SER A 180 -14.55 19.85 -17.42
CA SER A 180 -15.57 20.88 -17.22
C SER A 180 -14.97 22.12 -16.59
N ASP A 181 -15.20 23.26 -17.23
CA ASP A 181 -14.75 24.60 -16.82
C ASP A 181 -15.31 25.10 -15.47
N ARG A 182 -16.35 24.43 -14.92
CA ARG A 182 -17.08 24.91 -13.72
C ARG A 182 -17.00 24.03 -12.47
N HIS A 183 -16.45 22.82 -12.55
CA HIS A 183 -16.40 21.90 -11.39
C HIS A 183 -14.97 21.65 -10.91
N ALA A 184 -14.80 21.58 -9.60
CA ALA A 184 -13.56 21.13 -8.98
C ALA A 184 -13.66 19.63 -8.65
N MET A 185 -12.58 18.89 -8.90
CA MET A 185 -12.37 17.54 -8.38
C MET A 185 -11.81 17.66 -6.96
N LEU A 186 -12.27 16.78 -6.07
CA LEU A 186 -11.82 16.71 -4.67
C LEU A 186 -11.01 15.43 -4.47
N LEU A 187 -9.72 15.48 -4.78
CA LEU A 187 -8.89 14.29 -4.80
C LEU A 187 -8.48 13.88 -3.38
N PRO A 188 -8.72 12.62 -2.97
CA PRO A 188 -8.32 12.18 -1.65
C PRO A 188 -6.80 11.95 -1.61
N THR A 189 -6.11 12.74 -0.80
CA THR A 189 -4.67 12.64 -0.55
C THR A 189 -4.44 12.10 0.85
N VAL A 190 -3.75 10.95 0.94
CA VAL A 190 -3.38 10.32 2.22
C VAL A 190 -1.98 10.76 2.63
N HIS A 191 -1.84 11.20 3.87
CA HIS A 191 -0.56 11.62 4.45
C HIS A 191 0.01 10.51 5.35
N SER A 192 1.15 9.95 4.95
CA SER A 192 1.75 8.78 5.61
C SER A 192 2.15 9.01 7.07
N GLU A 193 2.49 10.25 7.42
CA GLU A 193 2.88 10.64 8.78
C GLU A 193 1.75 10.46 9.79
N HIS A 194 0.50 10.69 9.37
CA HIS A 194 -0.67 10.64 10.24
C HIS A 194 -1.57 9.43 10.01
N CYS A 195 -1.45 8.76 8.85
CA CYS A 195 -2.18 7.53 8.59
C CYS A 195 -1.78 6.44 9.59
N THR A 196 -2.79 5.81 10.20
CA THR A 196 -2.60 4.69 11.13
C THR A 196 -2.73 3.32 10.47
N GLY A 197 -3.34 3.26 9.29
CA GLY A 197 -3.66 2.02 8.59
C GLY A 197 -4.86 1.27 9.18
N CYS A 198 -5.82 1.95 9.82
CA CYS A 198 -6.97 1.30 10.45
C CYS A 198 -7.94 0.61 9.46
N GLY A 199 -7.93 0.98 8.18
CA GLY A 199 -8.74 0.32 7.15
C GLY A 199 -10.16 0.83 6.97
N LYS A 200 -10.64 1.75 7.82
CA LYS A 200 -12.01 2.31 7.70
C LYS A 200 -12.29 2.90 6.32
N CYS A 201 -11.32 3.59 5.72
CA CYS A 201 -11.45 4.16 4.37
C CYS A 201 -11.61 3.10 3.28
N GLU A 202 -10.95 1.95 3.42
CA GLU A 202 -11.02 0.83 2.47
C GLU A 202 -12.37 0.11 2.58
N LYS A 203 -12.82 -0.17 3.81
CA LYS A 203 -14.13 -0.77 4.08
C LYS A 203 -15.27 0.08 3.53
N SER A 204 -15.22 1.39 3.76
CA SER A 204 -16.29 2.32 3.38
C SER A 204 -16.24 2.76 1.91
N CYS A 205 -15.23 2.34 1.14
CA CYS A 205 -15.19 2.65 -0.28
C CYS A 205 -16.42 2.05 -0.98
N VAL A 206 -17.22 2.92 -1.62
CA VAL A 206 -18.55 2.60 -2.18
C VAL A 206 -18.49 1.85 -3.52
N LEU A 207 -17.29 1.56 -4.04
CA LEU A 207 -17.16 0.76 -5.25
C LEU A 207 -17.68 -0.67 -5.00
N PRO A 208 -18.44 -1.26 -5.95
CA PRO A 208 -19.14 -2.53 -5.75
C PRO A 208 -18.19 -3.73 -5.68
N GLY A 209 -17.00 -3.64 -6.30
CA GLY A 209 -15.97 -4.67 -6.26
C GLY A 209 -14.84 -4.30 -5.29
N GLU A 210 -13.64 -4.19 -5.85
CA GLU A 210 -12.45 -3.77 -5.12
C GLU A 210 -12.49 -2.26 -4.81
N SER A 211 -11.89 -1.87 -3.69
CA SER A 211 -11.77 -0.47 -3.29
C SER A 211 -10.67 0.23 -4.09
N ALA A 212 -10.91 1.51 -4.40
CA ALA A 212 -9.90 2.35 -5.03
C ALA A 212 -8.76 2.73 -4.06
N ILE A 213 -9.09 2.81 -2.77
CA ILE A 213 -8.16 3.03 -1.67
C ILE A 213 -7.98 1.73 -0.89
N LYS A 214 -6.73 1.32 -0.69
CA LYS A 214 -6.37 0.09 0.03
C LYS A 214 -5.33 0.38 1.10
N VAL A 215 -5.41 -0.33 2.21
CA VAL A 215 -4.39 -0.34 3.25
C VAL A 215 -3.43 -1.47 2.97
N LEU A 216 -2.14 -1.14 2.88
CA LEU A 216 -1.08 -2.11 2.67
C LEU A 216 -0.06 -2.00 3.82
N PRO A 217 0.76 -3.04 4.05
CA PRO A 217 1.95 -2.93 4.88
C PRO A 217 2.84 -1.77 4.43
N ILE A 218 3.40 -1.02 5.39
CA ILE A 218 4.17 0.21 5.12
C ILE A 218 5.32 -0.05 4.15
N LYS A 219 6.02 -1.18 4.30
CA LYS A 219 7.12 -1.61 3.41
C LYS A 219 6.71 -1.76 1.94
N LEU A 220 5.43 -2.02 1.65
CA LEU A 220 4.90 -2.14 0.29
C LEU A 220 4.29 -0.82 -0.21
N ALA A 221 3.71 -0.03 0.70
CA ALA A 221 3.01 1.20 0.37
C ALA A 221 3.94 2.40 0.13
N GLN A 222 5.05 2.50 0.87
CA GLN A 222 5.88 3.70 0.93
C GLN A 222 7.29 3.44 0.37
N GLY A 223 7.71 4.28 -0.58
CA GLY A 223 9.09 4.27 -1.09
C GLY A 223 10.08 4.91 -0.10
N SER A 224 11.37 4.58 -0.26
CA SER A 224 12.44 5.21 0.52
C SER A 224 12.67 6.65 0.07
N LYS A 225 13.05 7.52 1.02
CA LYS A 225 13.60 8.85 0.68
C LYS A 225 14.95 8.63 -0.04
N ALA A 226 15.22 9.43 -1.07
CA ALA A 226 16.52 9.44 -1.72
C ALA A 226 17.51 10.17 -0.79
N GLU A 227 18.50 9.45 -0.26
CA GLU A 227 19.48 9.99 0.72
C GLU A 227 20.27 11.19 0.18
N HIS A 228 20.47 11.25 -1.15
CA HIS A 228 21.18 12.33 -1.81
C HIS A 228 20.31 13.56 -2.10
N TYR A 229 18.98 13.46 -1.91
CA TYR A 229 18.06 14.56 -2.18
C TYR A 229 17.56 15.15 -0.86
N LEU A 230 18.26 16.19 -0.40
CA LEU A 230 17.81 17.00 0.72
C LEU A 230 16.65 17.87 0.28
N ARG A 231 15.53 17.78 1.00
CA ARG A 231 14.32 18.54 0.70
C ARG A 231 14.52 19.97 1.18
N GLY A 232 14.70 20.90 0.24
CA GLY A 232 15.02 22.29 0.59
C GLY A 232 14.07 22.97 1.58
N TRP A 233 12.79 22.58 1.62
CA TRP A 233 11.84 23.09 2.61
C TRP A 233 12.05 22.51 4.02
N GLU A 234 12.44 21.24 4.16
CA GLU A 234 12.78 20.62 5.47
C GLU A 234 14.07 21.25 6.00
N GLU A 235 15.08 21.41 5.14
CA GLU A 235 16.35 22.02 5.50
C GLU A 235 16.21 23.51 5.86
N LYS A 236 15.37 24.25 5.13
CA LYS A 236 15.05 25.64 5.45
C LYS A 236 14.38 25.78 6.81
N ASP A 237 13.43 24.90 7.12
CA ASP A 237 12.73 24.93 8.41
C ASP A 237 13.71 24.64 9.56
N ALA A 238 14.65 23.71 9.36
CA ALA A 238 15.69 23.39 10.33
C ALA A 238 16.74 24.51 10.49
N ALA A 239 17.15 25.16 9.40
CA ALA A 239 18.17 26.22 9.41
C ALA A 239 17.61 27.62 9.72
N GLY A 240 16.29 27.81 9.63
CA GLY A 240 15.61 29.10 9.76
C GLY A 240 15.70 30.00 8.52
N GLU A 241 16.54 29.67 7.55
CA GLU A 241 16.70 30.37 6.29
C GLU A 241 16.94 29.39 5.13
N SER A 242 16.77 29.87 3.90
CA SER A 242 16.98 29.02 2.72
C SER A 242 18.47 28.69 2.59
N LEU A 243 18.82 27.41 2.52
CA LEU A 243 20.21 26.97 2.26
C LEU A 243 20.68 27.35 0.86
N ILE A 244 19.74 27.54 -0.07
CA ILE A 244 19.99 28.20 -1.34
C ILE A 244 19.85 29.69 -1.05
N GLY A 245 20.94 30.44 -1.18
CA GLY A 245 20.92 31.90 -0.97
C GLY A 245 19.87 32.60 -1.84
N ASP A 246 19.68 33.90 -1.63
CA ASP A 246 18.68 34.69 -2.33
C ASP A 246 18.74 34.47 -3.84
N GLN A 247 17.59 34.21 -4.47
CA GLN A 247 17.51 34.16 -5.92
C GLN A 247 17.88 35.54 -6.45
N VAL A 248 19.07 35.64 -7.05
CA VAL A 248 19.52 36.86 -7.71
C VAL A 248 18.57 37.11 -8.88
N GLU A 249 17.77 38.17 -8.80
CA GLU A 249 16.99 38.65 -9.94
C GLU A 249 17.97 39.14 -11.01
N LEU A 250 18.15 38.31 -12.04
CA LEU A 250 18.93 38.70 -13.21
C LEU A 250 18.06 39.63 -14.07
N PRO A 251 18.57 40.80 -14.46
CA PRO A 251 17.82 41.69 -15.35
C PRO A 251 17.56 40.97 -16.68
N VAL A 252 16.29 40.85 -17.04
CA VAL A 252 15.88 40.35 -18.36
C VAL A 252 15.97 41.53 -19.32
N ARG A 253 16.82 41.41 -20.35
CA ARG A 253 17.03 42.48 -21.34
C ARG A 253 15.68 42.92 -21.96
N GLY A 254 15.36 44.21 -21.89
CA GLY A 254 14.11 44.80 -22.38
C GLY A 254 12.92 44.78 -21.39
N LEU A 255 13.14 44.30 -20.17
CA LEU A 255 12.17 44.19 -19.08
C LEU A 255 12.75 44.73 -17.76
N GLU A 256 13.83 45.50 -17.82
CA GLU A 256 14.58 45.99 -16.66
C GLU A 256 13.72 46.86 -15.73
N ASP A 257 12.73 47.57 -16.29
CA ASP A 257 11.83 48.47 -15.57
C ASP A 257 10.50 47.80 -15.16
N LYS A 258 10.33 46.49 -15.35
CA LYS A 258 9.06 45.78 -15.10
C LYS A 258 9.17 44.81 -13.93
N ALA A 259 8.09 44.72 -13.15
CA ALA A 259 7.99 43.78 -12.04
C ALA A 259 8.03 42.32 -12.55
N TYR A 260 8.56 41.42 -11.73
CA TYR A 260 8.60 39.99 -12.04
C TYR A 260 7.20 39.45 -12.40
N GLY A 261 7.08 38.85 -13.59
CA GLY A 261 5.82 38.33 -14.13
C GLY A 261 4.99 39.34 -14.93
N ASP A 262 5.39 40.61 -15.02
CA ASP A 262 4.73 41.58 -15.91
C ASP A 262 5.26 41.48 -17.34
N THR A 263 4.52 40.76 -18.18
CA THR A 263 4.82 40.59 -19.61
C THR A 263 4.16 41.66 -20.49
N ARG A 264 3.45 42.63 -19.91
CA ARG A 264 2.74 43.65 -20.68
C ARG A 264 3.74 44.53 -21.41
N VAL A 265 3.50 44.74 -22.70
CA VAL A 265 4.29 45.66 -23.52
C VAL A 265 3.83 47.09 -23.22
N ALA A 266 4.75 48.06 -23.19
CA ALA A 266 4.34 49.45 -22.98
C ALA A 266 3.39 49.90 -24.10
N PRO A 267 2.42 50.79 -23.82
CA PRO A 267 1.53 51.31 -24.85
C PRO A 267 2.33 51.88 -26.03
N GLY A 268 2.19 51.27 -27.21
CA GLY A 268 2.89 51.69 -28.45
C GLY A 268 4.15 50.87 -28.81
N GLU A 269 4.66 50.03 -27.93
CA GLU A 269 5.84 49.16 -28.19
C GLU A 269 5.45 47.74 -28.65
N GLY A 270 4.15 47.48 -28.84
CA GLY A 270 3.67 46.21 -29.37
C GLY A 270 4.24 45.92 -30.76
N PRO A 271 4.32 44.64 -31.17
CA PRO A 271 4.67 44.30 -32.54
C PRO A 271 3.79 45.09 -33.50
N GLN A 272 4.39 45.88 -34.38
CA GLN A 272 3.69 46.58 -35.46
C GLN A 272 3.06 45.50 -36.34
N VAL A 273 1.78 45.21 -36.13
CA VAL A 273 1.01 44.37 -37.03
C VAL A 273 0.98 45.09 -38.38
N PRO A 274 1.49 44.48 -39.46
CA PRO A 274 1.32 45.05 -40.79
C PRO A 274 -0.17 45.28 -41.01
N ASP A 275 -0.53 46.40 -41.64
CA ASP A 275 -1.90 46.77 -41.95
C ASP A 275 -2.51 45.75 -42.93
N TYR A 276 -2.97 44.63 -42.41
CA TYR A 276 -3.61 43.57 -43.16
C TYR A 276 -5.05 43.99 -43.39
N LYS A 277 -5.33 44.52 -44.58
CA LYS A 277 -6.70 44.61 -45.10
C LYS A 277 -7.26 43.19 -45.23
N PRO A 278 -8.29 42.80 -44.46
CA PRO A 278 -8.94 41.52 -44.66
C PRO A 278 -9.50 41.48 -46.08
N ALA A 279 -9.18 40.44 -46.84
CA ALA A 279 -9.89 40.19 -48.09
C ALA A 279 -11.38 40.07 -47.77
N GLN A 280 -12.22 40.86 -48.45
CA GLN A 280 -13.68 40.74 -48.36
C GLN A 280 -14.05 39.34 -48.85
N LEU A 281 -14.40 38.46 -47.90
CA LEU A 281 -15.02 37.18 -48.22
C LEU A 281 -16.40 37.48 -48.85
N PRO A 282 -16.73 36.89 -50.02
CA PRO A 282 -18.07 37.03 -50.59
C PRO A 282 -19.10 36.50 -49.59
N GLY A 283 -20.15 37.29 -49.39
CA GLY A 283 -21.14 37.12 -48.33
C GLY A 283 -21.71 35.71 -48.25
N GLY A 284 -21.54 35.10 -47.08
CA GLY A 284 -22.14 33.83 -46.70
C GLY A 284 -21.95 33.64 -45.20
N GLY A 285 -22.83 34.24 -44.40
CA GLY A 285 -22.84 34.06 -42.95
C GLY A 285 -23.21 32.62 -42.61
N LEU A 286 -22.26 31.86 -42.06
CA LEU A 286 -22.58 30.63 -41.35
C LEU A 286 -23.09 31.04 -39.96
N ASP A 287 -24.41 31.05 -39.79
CA ASP A 287 -25.05 31.07 -38.48
C ASP A 287 -24.71 29.76 -37.77
N SER A 288 -23.85 29.82 -36.75
CA SER A 288 -23.38 28.63 -36.04
C SER A 288 -24.43 28.04 -35.08
N GLY A 289 -25.66 28.58 -35.04
CA GLY A 289 -26.80 27.99 -34.33
C GLY A 289 -26.60 27.77 -32.82
N TRP A 290 -25.55 28.35 -32.24
CA TRP A 290 -25.20 28.17 -30.84
C TRP A 290 -25.98 29.17 -29.99
N LYS A 291 -26.83 28.66 -29.10
CA LYS A 291 -27.50 29.45 -28.07
C LYS A 291 -26.94 29.11 -26.68
N PRO A 292 -26.78 30.12 -25.81
CA PRO A 292 -26.17 29.99 -24.47
C PRO A 292 -27.03 29.19 -23.49
#